data_AF-A0A6B3FWY8-F1
#
_entry.id   AF-A0A6B3FWY8-F1
#
_cell.length_a   1.000
_cell.length_b   1.000
_cell.length_c   1.000
_cell.angle_alpha   90.00
_cell.angle_beta   90.00
_cell.angle_gamma   90.00
#
_symmetry.space_group_name_H-M   'P 1'
#
loop_
_entity.id
_entity.type
_entity.pdbx_description
1 polymer ?
#
loop_
_entity_poly.entity_id
_entity_poly.type
_entity_poly.pdbx_seq_one_letter_code
_entity_poly.pdbx_strand_id
1 'polypeptide(L)'
;ADWLKSVQNEDGGWGYNPGSPSDANSTSIVIGALARTGVPVNELTTKNGSTPYTALQSLAIACGEKDGGAFAYQPGKKGELAANMDATAASVLGLMGKGIASGTSNAVKDPSCTKGDDLSPEQTAQNGASFLADTLKKQPYLEQAPMPGAEESKPQPDYGNTSDAVVALAASGHADQAKASVAWLQKNGTGWAKQGGPAAT
;
A
#
# COMPACT_ATOMS: atom_id res chain seq x y z
N ALA A 1 -21.24 -7.46 -1.20
CA ALA A 1 -20.88 -6.19 -0.52
C ALA A 1 -21.39 -6.13 0.92
N ASP A 2 -22.61 -6.61 1.20
CA ASP A 2 -23.25 -6.41 2.52
C ASP A 2 -22.50 -6.98 3.71
N TRP A 3 -21.90 -8.17 3.57
CA TRP A 3 -21.07 -8.74 4.64
C TRP A 3 -19.89 -7.83 5.00
N LEU A 4 -19.14 -7.34 4.00
CA LEU A 4 -18.01 -6.42 4.22
C LEU A 4 -18.45 -5.14 4.93
N LYS A 5 -19.59 -4.56 4.52
CA LYS A 5 -20.18 -3.39 5.19
C LYS A 5 -20.56 -3.68 6.64
N SER A 6 -21.05 -4.90 6.93
CA SER A 6 -21.48 -5.29 8.28
C SER A 6 -20.33 -5.49 9.28
N VAL A 7 -19.10 -5.65 8.79
CA VAL A 7 -17.90 -5.89 9.62
C VAL A 7 -16.88 -4.74 9.55
N GLN A 8 -17.30 -3.56 9.06
CA GLN A 8 -16.48 -2.35 9.08
C GLN A 8 -16.26 -1.88 10.52
N ASN A 9 -15.03 -1.53 10.85
CA ASN A 9 -14.67 -0.99 12.16
C ASN A 9 -15.11 0.48 12.31
N GLU A 10 -15.16 0.98 13.54
CA GLU A 10 -15.60 2.37 13.83
C GLU A 10 -14.69 3.45 13.22
N ASP A 11 -13.41 3.12 12.99
CA ASP A 11 -12.45 3.99 12.30
C ASP A 11 -12.65 4.04 10.78
N GLY A 12 -13.57 3.24 10.24
CA GLY A 12 -13.90 3.13 8.82
C GLY A 12 -13.14 2.04 8.08
N GLY A 13 -12.20 1.34 8.73
CA GLY A 13 -11.35 0.33 8.10
C GLY A 13 -11.78 -1.12 8.37
N TRP A 14 -10.89 -2.04 7.96
CA TRP A 14 -11.01 -3.48 8.20
C TRP A 14 -9.67 -4.05 8.67
N GLY A 15 -9.74 -5.01 9.59
CA GLY A 15 -8.60 -5.85 9.95
C GLY A 15 -8.60 -7.16 9.17
N TYR A 16 -7.48 -7.88 9.22
CA TYR A 16 -7.30 -9.20 8.60
C TYR A 16 -8.42 -10.19 8.94
N ASN A 17 -8.87 -10.20 10.20
CA ASN A 17 -10.06 -10.93 10.63
C ASN A 17 -11.14 -9.92 11.09
N PRO A 18 -12.44 -10.22 10.89
CA PRO A 18 -13.53 -9.39 11.41
C PRO A 18 -13.37 -9.11 12.91
N GLY A 19 -13.54 -7.84 13.30
CA GLY A 19 -13.37 -7.37 14.68
C GLY A 19 -11.92 -7.18 15.15
N SER A 20 -10.93 -7.49 14.31
CA SER A 20 -9.53 -7.11 14.57
C SER A 20 -9.32 -5.61 14.27
N PRO A 21 -8.29 -4.96 14.88
CA PRO A 21 -7.95 -3.59 14.53
C PRO A 21 -7.73 -3.41 13.03
N SER A 22 -8.13 -2.27 12.49
CA SER A 22 -7.96 -1.97 11.07
C SER A 22 -6.49 -1.98 10.69
N ASP A 23 -6.19 -2.53 9.51
CA ASP A 23 -4.87 -2.52 8.91
C ASP A 23 -4.91 -2.01 7.47
N ALA A 24 -3.79 -1.48 7.00
CA ALA A 24 -3.67 -0.85 5.70
C ALA A 24 -3.99 -1.83 4.54
N ASN A 25 -3.49 -3.06 4.63
CA ASN A 25 -3.58 -4.05 3.55
C ASN A 25 -5.04 -4.53 3.38
N SER A 26 -5.66 -4.96 4.48
CA SER A 26 -7.05 -5.42 4.52
C SER A 26 -8.01 -4.32 4.10
N THR A 27 -7.83 -3.11 4.64
CA THR A 27 -8.65 -1.95 4.27
C THR A 27 -8.54 -1.63 2.78
N SER A 28 -7.31 -1.63 2.23
CA SER A 28 -7.09 -1.38 0.79
C SER A 28 -7.74 -2.44 -0.11
N ILE A 29 -7.65 -3.71 0.27
CA ILE A 29 -8.31 -4.81 -0.46
C ILE A 29 -9.83 -4.63 -0.43
N VAL A 30 -10.41 -4.31 0.73
CA VAL A 30 -11.86 -4.12 0.86
C VAL A 30 -12.33 -2.91 0.05
N ILE A 31 -11.59 -1.80 0.05
CA ILE A 31 -11.88 -0.64 -0.80
C ILE A 31 -11.93 -1.06 -2.27
N GLY A 32 -10.89 -1.72 -2.77
CA GLY A 32 -10.83 -2.17 -4.16
C GLY A 32 -11.94 -3.14 -4.53
N ALA A 33 -12.31 -4.05 -3.62
CA ALA A 33 -13.42 -4.99 -3.82
C ALA A 33 -14.77 -4.28 -3.88
N LEU A 34 -15.04 -3.36 -2.95
CA LEU A 34 -16.29 -2.58 -2.90
C LEU A 34 -16.42 -1.66 -4.12
N ALA A 35 -15.36 -0.94 -4.47
CA ALA A 35 -15.34 -0.05 -5.63
C ALA A 35 -15.66 -0.79 -6.94
N ARG A 36 -15.12 -2.00 -7.13
CA ARG A 36 -15.44 -2.85 -8.29
C ARG A 36 -16.90 -3.30 -8.35
N THR A 37 -17.59 -3.35 -7.20
CA THR A 37 -19.03 -3.67 -7.14
C THR A 37 -19.92 -2.44 -7.28
N GLY A 38 -19.35 -1.27 -7.62
CA GLY A 38 -20.09 -0.02 -7.79
C GLY A 38 -20.51 0.63 -6.48
N VAL A 39 -19.93 0.21 -5.35
CA VAL A 39 -20.19 0.86 -4.05
C VAL A 39 -19.40 2.17 -4.00
N PRO A 40 -20.04 3.33 -3.75
CA PRO A 40 -19.34 4.59 -3.54
C PRO A 40 -18.63 4.56 -2.18
N VAL A 41 -17.35 4.15 -2.18
CA VAL A 41 -16.57 3.93 -0.95
C VAL A 41 -16.40 5.20 -0.10
N ASN A 42 -16.42 6.37 -0.72
CA ASN A 42 -16.42 7.68 -0.04
C ASN A 42 -17.73 7.98 0.72
N GLU A 43 -18.84 7.33 0.35
CA GLU A 43 -20.14 7.47 1.01
C GLU A 43 -20.39 6.38 2.05
N LEU A 44 -19.50 5.38 2.14
CA LEU A 44 -19.57 4.35 3.16
C LEU A 44 -19.06 4.90 4.50
N THR A 45 -19.95 5.55 5.22
CA THR A 45 -19.65 6.21 6.50
C THR A 45 -20.06 5.36 7.69
N THR A 46 -19.23 5.36 8.72
CA THR A 46 -19.55 4.86 10.05
C THR A 46 -20.34 5.94 10.84
N LYS A 47 -20.82 5.59 12.03
CA LYS A 47 -21.62 6.52 12.88
C LYS A 47 -20.88 7.81 13.27
N ASN A 48 -19.55 7.77 13.36
CA ASN A 48 -18.72 8.93 13.69
C ASN A 48 -18.25 9.71 12.45
N GLY A 49 -18.70 9.32 11.25
CA GLY A 49 -18.35 9.97 9.99
C GLY A 49 -17.05 9.47 9.35
N SER A 50 -16.39 8.46 9.91
CA SER A 50 -15.22 7.86 9.27
C SER A 50 -15.59 7.11 8.00
N THR A 51 -14.67 7.12 7.04
CA THR A 51 -14.75 6.41 5.76
C THR A 51 -13.59 5.42 5.64
N PRO A 52 -13.63 4.50 4.67
CA PRO A 52 -12.47 3.67 4.33
C PRO A 52 -11.20 4.47 4.05
N TYR A 53 -11.35 5.65 3.45
CA TYR A 53 -10.20 6.51 3.15
C TYR A 53 -9.63 7.16 4.40
N THR A 54 -10.46 7.62 5.35
CA THR A 54 -9.93 8.19 6.60
C THR A 54 -9.20 7.15 7.43
N ALA A 55 -9.64 5.89 7.40
CA ALA A 55 -8.93 4.79 8.04
C ALA A 55 -7.52 4.62 7.44
N LEU A 56 -7.38 4.56 6.11
CA LEU A 56 -6.08 4.47 5.45
C LEU A 56 -5.21 5.71 5.71
N GLN A 57 -5.79 6.91 5.61
CA GLN A 57 -5.06 8.15 5.85
C GLN A 57 -4.51 8.25 7.28
N SER A 58 -5.20 7.66 8.27
CA SER A 58 -4.71 7.60 9.66
C SER A 58 -3.43 6.77 9.83
N LEU A 59 -3.11 5.91 8.85
CA LEU A 59 -1.91 5.08 8.83
C LEU A 59 -0.77 5.70 8.01
N ALA A 60 -0.98 6.86 7.40
CA ALA A 60 0.04 7.57 6.63
C ALA A 60 1.03 8.30 7.53
N ILE A 61 2.32 8.14 7.25
CA ILE A 61 3.39 8.90 7.90
C ILE A 61 3.46 10.28 7.24
N ALA A 62 3.35 11.33 8.04
CA ALA A 62 3.33 12.70 7.53
C ALA A 62 4.61 13.04 6.72
N CYS A 63 4.43 13.71 5.59
CA CYS A 63 5.57 14.19 4.81
C CYS A 63 6.43 15.18 5.62
N GLY A 64 7.75 14.98 5.61
CA GLY A 64 8.70 15.75 6.41
C GLY A 64 9.15 15.07 7.69
N GLU A 65 8.45 14.01 8.11
CA GLU A 65 8.96 13.06 9.11
C GLU A 65 9.92 12.05 8.47
N LYS A 66 10.58 11.25 9.33
CA LYS A 66 11.32 10.09 8.86
C LYS A 66 10.36 9.13 8.15
N ASP A 67 10.74 8.69 6.96
CA ASP A 67 9.95 7.80 6.10
C ASP A 67 8.58 8.40 5.70
N GLY A 68 8.48 9.75 5.68
CA GLY A 68 7.29 10.48 5.29
C GLY A 68 6.73 10.06 3.93
N GLY A 69 5.41 9.91 3.87
CA GLY A 69 4.66 9.39 2.73
C GLY A 69 4.41 7.89 2.78
N ALA A 70 5.20 7.11 3.50
CA ALA A 70 4.92 5.69 3.72
C ALA A 70 3.66 5.47 4.55
N PHE A 71 3.15 4.24 4.54
CA PHE A 71 2.07 3.80 5.41
C PHE A 71 2.56 2.73 6.38
N ALA A 72 2.01 2.76 7.60
CA ALA A 72 2.15 1.66 8.53
C ALA A 72 1.13 0.56 8.22
N TYR A 73 1.47 -0.69 8.57
CA TYR A 73 0.50 -1.79 8.57
C TYR A 73 -0.61 -1.51 9.58
N GLN A 74 -0.22 -1.20 10.82
CA GLN A 74 -1.05 -0.80 11.95
C GLN A 74 -0.24 0.15 12.84
N PRO A 75 -0.89 0.97 13.68
CA PRO A 75 -0.19 1.72 14.71
C PRO A 75 0.42 0.76 15.73
N GLY A 76 1.62 1.11 16.21
CA GLY A 76 2.22 0.44 17.35
C GLY A 76 1.48 0.73 18.66
N LYS A 77 1.98 0.19 19.77
CA LYS A 77 1.27 0.25 21.07
C LYS A 77 1.07 1.68 21.58
N LYS A 78 1.89 2.63 21.15
CA LYS A 78 1.80 4.05 21.53
C LYS A 78 1.28 4.91 20.38
N GLY A 79 0.73 4.29 19.32
CA GLY A 79 0.26 4.99 18.13
C GLY A 79 1.38 5.35 17.15
N GLU A 80 2.60 4.84 17.35
CA GLU A 80 3.71 5.08 16.42
C GLU A 80 3.46 4.41 15.07
N LEU A 81 3.80 5.10 13.99
CA LEU A 81 3.68 4.59 12.62
C LEU A 81 5.07 4.22 12.12
N ALA A 82 5.24 2.96 11.73
CA ALA A 82 6.48 2.45 11.13
C ALA A 82 6.24 2.16 9.65
N ALA A 83 7.11 2.70 8.78
CA ALA A 83 6.99 2.49 7.34
C ALA A 83 6.98 1.00 6.99
N ASN A 84 5.97 0.60 6.23
CA ASN A 84 5.81 -0.76 5.75
C ASN A 84 5.58 -0.74 4.24
N MET A 85 6.43 -1.48 3.52
CA MET A 85 6.48 -1.46 2.06
C MET A 85 5.20 -1.98 1.41
N ASP A 86 4.70 -3.12 1.90
CA ASP A 86 3.44 -3.73 1.45
C ASP A 86 2.26 -2.81 1.74
N ALA A 87 2.13 -2.36 2.99
CA ALA A 87 1.08 -1.43 3.42
C ALA A 87 1.08 -0.14 2.58
N THR A 88 2.26 0.37 2.22
CA THR A 88 2.39 1.55 1.37
C THR A 88 1.86 1.27 -0.04
N ALA A 89 2.30 0.18 -0.68
CA ALA A 89 1.82 -0.20 -2.02
C ALA A 89 0.31 -0.45 -2.04
N ALA A 90 -0.21 -1.18 -1.05
CA ALA A 90 -1.64 -1.44 -0.91
C ALA A 90 -2.43 -0.13 -0.71
N SER A 91 -1.97 0.77 0.15
CA SER A 91 -2.65 2.04 0.45
C SER A 91 -2.68 2.97 -0.75
N VAL A 92 -1.65 3.00 -1.59
CA VAL A 92 -1.67 3.74 -2.86
C VAL A 92 -2.84 3.28 -3.72
N LEU A 93 -3.01 1.97 -3.92
CA LEU A 93 -4.13 1.42 -4.69
C LEU A 93 -5.48 1.70 -4.02
N GLY A 94 -5.54 1.44 -2.70
CA GLY A 94 -6.74 1.61 -1.89
C GLY A 94 -7.29 3.03 -1.97
N LEU A 95 -6.45 4.05 -1.73
CA LEU A 95 -6.85 5.46 -1.74
C LEU A 95 -7.28 5.98 -3.12
N MET A 96 -6.80 5.35 -4.20
CA MET A 96 -7.27 5.64 -5.56
C MET A 96 -8.59 4.94 -5.91
N GLY A 97 -9.19 4.19 -4.98
CA GLY A 97 -10.37 3.36 -5.22
C GLY A 97 -10.10 2.21 -6.20
N LYS A 98 -8.83 1.84 -6.38
CA LYS A 98 -8.37 0.82 -7.31
C LYS A 98 -8.09 -0.49 -6.56
N GLY A 99 -8.36 -1.62 -7.21
CA GLY A 99 -7.95 -2.94 -6.71
C GLY A 99 -6.69 -3.46 -7.42
N ILE A 100 -6.16 -4.59 -6.95
CA ILE A 100 -4.90 -5.26 -7.41
C ILE A 100 -4.80 -5.49 -8.94
N ALA A 101 -5.92 -5.48 -9.66
CA ALA A 101 -5.98 -5.61 -11.12
C ALA A 101 -6.44 -4.30 -11.75
N SER A 102 -5.77 -3.20 -11.41
CA SER A 102 -6.01 -1.90 -12.02
C SER A 102 -5.13 -1.73 -13.26
N GLY A 103 -5.68 -1.08 -14.29
CA GLY A 103 -4.89 -0.60 -15.40
C GLY A 103 -3.93 0.52 -14.99
N THR A 104 -2.97 0.80 -15.87
CA THR A 104 -2.02 1.91 -15.76
C THR A 104 -2.74 3.24 -15.84
N SER A 105 -2.34 4.19 -14.99
CA SER A 105 -2.71 5.60 -15.18
C SER A 105 -1.55 6.33 -15.87
N ASN A 106 -1.81 7.52 -16.40
CA ASN A 106 -0.75 8.41 -16.87
C ASN A 106 -0.73 9.63 -15.96
N ALA A 107 0.31 9.79 -15.15
CA ALA A 107 0.54 11.04 -14.45
C ALA A 107 1.40 11.96 -15.33
N VAL A 108 1.14 13.27 -15.24
CA VAL A 108 1.88 14.30 -15.99
C VAL A 108 3.09 14.81 -15.19
N LYS A 109 3.13 14.53 -13.88
CA LYS A 109 4.16 14.98 -12.96
C LYS A 109 4.63 13.80 -12.12
N ASP A 110 5.91 13.79 -11.77
CA ASP A 110 6.48 12.88 -10.78
C ASP A 110 5.69 12.95 -9.46
N PRO A 111 5.62 11.85 -8.70
CA PRO A 111 4.98 11.87 -7.39
C PRO A 111 5.76 12.79 -6.47
N SER A 112 5.05 13.48 -5.57
CA SER A 112 5.70 14.33 -4.57
C SER A 112 5.02 14.20 -3.21
N CYS A 113 5.83 14.17 -2.15
CA CYS A 113 5.37 14.10 -0.78
C CYS A 113 4.83 15.47 -0.32
N THR A 114 3.52 15.64 -0.40
CA THR A 114 2.79 16.85 -0.02
C THR A 114 2.51 16.87 1.48
N LYS A 115 2.88 17.96 2.16
CA LYS A 115 2.57 18.19 3.58
C LYS A 115 1.17 18.77 3.76
N GLY A 116 0.52 18.42 4.86
CA GLY A 116 -0.76 18.99 5.27
C GLY A 116 -1.60 17.99 6.04
N ASP A 117 -2.57 18.51 6.79
CA ASP A 117 -3.48 17.71 7.62
C ASP A 117 -4.80 17.40 6.88
N ASP A 118 -5.14 18.17 5.85
CA ASP A 118 -6.38 18.05 5.05
C ASP A 118 -6.11 17.50 3.64
N LEU A 119 -5.27 16.48 3.52
CA LEU A 119 -4.97 15.87 2.23
C LEU A 119 -6.18 15.11 1.70
N SER A 120 -6.46 15.27 0.40
CA SER A 120 -7.39 14.37 -0.30
C SER A 120 -6.82 12.94 -0.36
N PRO A 121 -7.68 11.91 -0.52
CA PRO A 121 -7.22 10.53 -0.68
C PRO A 121 -6.18 10.39 -1.81
N GLU A 122 -6.40 11.06 -2.94
CA GLU A 122 -5.45 11.08 -4.06
C GLU A 122 -4.10 11.69 -3.65
N GLN A 123 -4.06 12.83 -2.94
CA GLN A 123 -2.80 13.40 -2.46
C GLN A 123 -2.07 12.45 -1.50
N THR A 124 -2.80 11.79 -0.59
CA THR A 124 -2.21 10.80 0.30
C THR A 124 -1.68 9.58 -0.47
N ALA A 125 -2.35 9.15 -1.55
CA ALA A 125 -1.85 8.10 -2.44
C ALA A 125 -0.56 8.54 -3.15
N GLN A 126 -0.50 9.77 -3.64
CA GLN A 126 0.69 10.31 -4.29
C GLN A 126 1.89 10.44 -3.34
N ASN A 127 1.65 10.68 -2.03
CA ASN A 127 2.69 10.62 -1.02
C ASN A 127 3.29 9.21 -0.88
N GLY A 128 2.43 8.17 -0.84
CA GLY A 128 2.86 6.77 -0.84
C GLY A 128 3.65 6.40 -2.09
N ALA A 129 3.20 6.85 -3.26
CA ALA A 129 3.91 6.64 -4.51
C ALA A 129 5.29 7.34 -4.52
N SER A 130 5.39 8.54 -3.95
CA SER A 130 6.66 9.26 -3.79
C SER A 130 7.65 8.47 -2.95
N PHE A 131 7.19 7.93 -1.81
CA PHE A 131 8.02 7.11 -0.94
C PHE A 131 8.53 5.83 -1.63
N LEU A 132 7.66 5.13 -2.37
CA LEU A 132 8.02 3.93 -3.12
C LEU A 132 9.03 4.23 -4.23
N ALA A 133 8.80 5.30 -5.01
CA ALA A 133 9.71 5.72 -6.06
C ALA A 133 11.10 6.06 -5.50
N ASP A 134 11.17 6.83 -4.41
CA ASP A 134 12.45 7.18 -3.76
C ASP A 134 13.17 5.96 -3.18
N THR A 135 12.43 4.97 -2.70
CA THR A 135 12.99 3.71 -2.19
C THR A 135 13.56 2.88 -3.35
N LEU A 136 12.79 2.68 -4.42
CA LEU A 136 13.20 1.88 -5.58
C LEU A 136 14.29 2.54 -6.43
N LYS A 137 14.44 3.86 -6.33
CA LYS A 137 15.55 4.59 -6.97
C LYS A 137 16.90 4.27 -6.34
N LYS A 138 16.94 3.98 -5.04
CA LYS A 138 18.18 3.61 -4.32
C LYS A 138 18.61 2.20 -4.67
N GLN A 139 17.64 1.30 -4.84
CA GLN A 139 17.84 -0.09 -5.22
C GLN A 139 16.61 -0.63 -5.93
N PRO A 140 16.73 -1.44 -6.99
CA PRO A 140 15.60 -1.79 -7.85
C PRO A 140 14.63 -2.82 -7.23
N TYR A 141 14.78 -3.15 -5.95
CA TYR A 141 13.91 -4.07 -5.23
C TYR A 141 13.69 -3.60 -3.78
N LEU A 142 12.58 -4.00 -3.19
CA LEU A 142 12.33 -3.84 -1.76
C LEU A 142 12.95 -5.00 -1.01
N GLU A 143 13.40 -4.75 0.21
CA GLU A 143 13.94 -5.79 1.09
C GLU A 143 12.83 -6.35 1.98
N GLN A 144 12.94 -7.64 2.31
CA GLN A 144 12.08 -8.29 3.27
C GLN A 144 12.27 -7.62 4.63
N ALA A 145 11.17 -7.48 5.37
CA ALA A 145 11.25 -7.08 6.76
C ALA A 145 12.09 -8.12 7.54
N PRO A 146 12.94 -7.69 8.50
CA PRO A 146 13.70 -8.62 9.32
C PRO A 146 12.77 -9.62 10.02
N MET A 147 12.92 -10.91 9.73
CA MET A 147 12.15 -11.96 10.37
C MET A 147 12.80 -12.34 11.72
N PRO A 148 12.08 -12.23 12.85
CA PRO A 148 12.61 -12.69 14.13
C PRO A 148 12.99 -14.18 14.09
N GLY A 149 14.23 -14.50 14.40
CA GLY A 149 14.73 -15.88 14.42
C GLY A 149 15.18 -16.45 13.08
N ALA A 150 15.31 -15.63 12.03
CA ALA A 150 15.89 -16.08 10.76
C ALA A 150 17.39 -16.40 10.92
N GLU A 151 17.81 -17.54 10.36
CA GLU A 151 19.23 -17.94 10.29
C GLU A 151 20.04 -17.03 9.35
N GLU A 152 19.39 -16.52 8.29
CA GLU A 152 19.97 -15.55 7.37
C GLU A 152 19.71 -14.13 7.89
N SER A 153 20.78 -13.45 8.30
CA SER A 153 20.73 -12.09 8.86
C SER A 153 20.90 -10.99 7.82
N LYS A 154 21.22 -11.35 6.57
CA LYS A 154 21.36 -10.39 5.47
C LYS A 154 19.99 -10.04 4.89
N PRO A 155 19.69 -8.75 4.66
CA PRO A 155 18.47 -8.34 3.97
C PRO A 155 18.33 -9.09 2.64
N GLN A 156 17.17 -9.71 2.44
CA GLN A 156 16.85 -10.45 1.24
C GLN A 156 15.89 -9.65 0.36
N PRO A 157 15.96 -9.78 -0.97
CA PRO A 157 14.97 -9.18 -1.85
C PRO A 157 13.56 -9.72 -1.60
N ASP A 158 12.60 -8.82 -1.53
CA ASP A 158 11.17 -9.11 -1.44
C ASP A 158 10.52 -8.99 -2.81
N TYR A 159 10.38 -10.10 -3.51
CA TYR A 159 9.82 -10.13 -4.87
C TYR A 159 8.35 -9.73 -4.89
N GLY A 160 7.57 -10.13 -3.88
CA GLY A 160 6.15 -9.83 -3.76
C GLY A 160 5.94 -8.32 -3.59
N ASN A 161 6.55 -7.75 -2.56
CA ASN A 161 6.41 -6.31 -2.29
C ASN A 161 7.04 -5.46 -3.38
N THR A 162 8.11 -5.93 -4.05
CA THR A 162 8.64 -5.24 -5.23
C THR A 162 7.62 -5.23 -6.37
N SER A 163 6.93 -6.35 -6.62
CA SER A 163 5.87 -6.43 -7.62
C SER A 163 4.69 -5.52 -7.28
N ASP A 164 4.24 -5.51 -6.02
CA ASP A 164 3.13 -4.68 -5.58
C ASP A 164 3.46 -3.18 -5.67
N ALA A 165 4.69 -2.79 -5.34
CA ALA A 165 5.15 -1.42 -5.53
C ALA A 165 5.20 -1.00 -7.00
N VAL A 166 5.60 -1.90 -7.91
CA VAL A 166 5.54 -1.66 -9.36
C VAL A 166 4.09 -1.42 -9.80
N VAL A 167 3.14 -2.25 -9.34
CA VAL A 167 1.71 -2.09 -9.66
C VAL A 167 1.17 -0.79 -9.08
N ALA A 168 1.51 -0.45 -7.84
CA ALA A 168 1.11 0.79 -7.18
C ALA A 168 1.61 2.01 -7.97
N LEU A 169 2.90 2.06 -8.32
CA LEU A 169 3.48 3.15 -9.12
C LEU A 169 2.82 3.25 -10.50
N ALA A 170 2.59 2.13 -11.18
CA ALA A 170 1.93 2.12 -12.47
C ALA A 170 0.47 2.60 -12.39
N ALA A 171 -0.25 2.21 -11.34
CA ALA A 171 -1.64 2.60 -11.09
C ALA A 171 -1.76 4.07 -10.70
N SER A 172 -0.76 4.63 -10.00
CA SER A 172 -0.69 6.05 -9.63
C SER A 172 -0.10 6.95 -10.72
N GLY A 173 0.32 6.37 -11.85
CA GLY A 173 0.74 7.09 -13.05
C GLY A 173 2.25 7.22 -13.29
N HIS A 174 3.06 6.50 -12.51
CA HIS A 174 4.52 6.60 -12.42
C HIS A 174 5.23 5.30 -12.84
N ALA A 175 4.71 4.65 -13.87
CA ALA A 175 5.30 3.40 -14.40
C ALA A 175 6.76 3.59 -14.87
N ASP A 176 7.14 4.80 -15.23
CA ASP A 176 8.51 5.18 -15.57
C ASP A 176 9.47 5.06 -14.38
N GLN A 177 9.02 5.40 -13.17
CA GLN A 177 9.79 5.26 -11.93
C GLN A 177 10.02 3.78 -11.55
N ALA A 178 9.16 2.88 -12.04
CA ALA A 178 9.22 1.45 -11.77
C ALA A 178 10.09 0.63 -12.77
N LYS A 179 10.63 1.25 -13.83
CA LYS A 179 11.31 0.55 -14.94
C LYS A 179 12.48 -0.33 -14.48
N ALA A 180 13.32 0.18 -13.58
CA ALA A 180 14.46 -0.57 -13.07
C ALA A 180 14.02 -1.81 -12.27
N SER A 181 12.94 -1.67 -11.50
CA SER A 181 12.34 -2.75 -10.72
C SER A 181 11.68 -3.81 -11.59
N VAL A 182 10.98 -3.41 -12.65
CA VAL A 182 10.44 -4.34 -13.65
C VAL A 182 11.58 -5.15 -14.29
N ALA A 183 12.65 -4.49 -14.72
CA ALA A 183 13.81 -5.18 -15.31
C ALA A 183 14.48 -6.14 -14.31
N TRP A 184 14.56 -5.75 -13.03
CA TRP A 184 15.08 -6.61 -11.97
C TRP A 184 14.18 -7.83 -11.73
N LEU A 185 12.85 -7.65 -11.65
CA LEU A 185 11.89 -8.75 -11.51
C LEU A 185 11.95 -9.72 -12.69
N GLN A 186 12.03 -9.22 -13.93
CA GLN A 186 12.17 -10.06 -15.13
C GLN A 186 13.44 -10.92 -15.08
N LYS A 187 14.56 -10.34 -14.63
CA LYS A 187 15.83 -11.03 -14.54
C LYS A 187 15.87 -12.07 -13.42
N ASN A 188 15.29 -11.78 -12.26
CA ASN A 188 15.50 -12.57 -11.05
C ASN A 188 14.28 -13.42 -10.65
N GLY A 189 13.07 -13.02 -11.06
CA GLY A 189 11.81 -13.61 -10.60
C GLY A 189 11.62 -15.07 -11.03
N THR A 190 12.09 -15.46 -12.22
CA THR A 190 11.95 -16.86 -12.68
C THR A 190 12.76 -17.85 -11.84
N GLY A 191 13.90 -17.42 -11.28
CA GLY A 191 14.70 -18.24 -10.36
C GLY A 191 14.02 -18.38 -9.01
N TRP A 192 13.48 -17.28 -8.49
CA TRP A 192 12.72 -17.26 -7.25
C TRP A 192 11.44 -18.10 -7.33
N ALA A 193 10.67 -17.97 -8.43
CA ALA A 193 9.45 -18.73 -8.70
C ALA A 193 9.66 -20.26 -8.59
N LYS A 194 10.77 -20.75 -9.13
CA LYS A 194 11.12 -22.17 -9.10
C LYS A 194 11.48 -22.67 -7.69
N GLN A 195 11.94 -21.80 -6.81
CA GLN A 195 12.35 -22.13 -5.45
C GLN A 195 11.22 -21.91 -4.42
N GLY A 196 10.34 -20.93 -4.66
CA GLY A 196 9.31 -20.48 -3.70
C GLY A 196 7.93 -21.15 -3.84
N GLY A 197 7.66 -21.92 -4.90
CA GLY A 197 6.35 -22.56 -5.12
C GLY A 197 5.27 -21.61 -5.66
N PRO A 198 3.97 -21.99 -5.67
CA PRO A 198 2.92 -21.28 -6.41
C PRO A 198 2.58 -19.87 -5.91
N ALA A 199 3.04 -19.47 -4.72
CA ALA A 199 2.97 -18.07 -4.27
C ALA A 199 4.00 -17.16 -4.99
N ALA A 200 4.88 -17.76 -5.80
CA ALA A 200 5.96 -17.11 -6.52
C ALA A 200 5.80 -17.12 -8.05
N THR A 201 4.66 -17.61 -8.55
CA THR A 201 4.30 -17.70 -9.98
C THR A 201 3.06 -16.90 -10.31
#